data_AF-E6YB80-F1
#
_entry.id   AF-E6YB80-F1
#
_cell.length_a   1.000
_cell.length_b   1.000
_cell.length_c   1.000
_cell.angle_alpha   90.00
_cell.angle_beta   90.00
_cell.angle_gamma   90.00
#
_symmetry.space_group_name_H-M   'P 1'
#
loop_
_entity.id
_entity.type
_entity.pdbx_description
1 polymer ?
#
loop_
_entity_poly.entity_id
_entity_poly.type
_entity_poly.pdbx_seq_one_letter_code
_entity_poly.pdbx_strand_id
1 'polypeptide(L)'
;VGWTMMPRPPLCHTSSLQTPNDKEQALQLSESDLMSLARSLLQAWQDPLVDLSNSANSLLHPSQSSISNKIRELQEHSKSLGDGLDILSGKMGPAAQAISSLPYRGSNDIGEDNISKLTNFHFLLSC
;
A
#
# COMPACT_ATOMS: atom_id res chain seq x y z
N VAL A 1 -23.65 3.54 -27.83
CA VAL A 1 -22.41 4.09 -27.23
C VAL A 1 -22.01 3.13 -26.12
N GLY A 2 -21.02 2.29 -26.40
CA GLY A 2 -20.66 1.17 -25.53
C GLY A 2 -19.89 1.66 -24.31
N TRP A 3 -20.28 1.21 -23.13
CA TRP A 3 -19.49 1.36 -21.93
C TRP A 3 -18.25 0.49 -22.11
N THR A 4 -17.13 1.10 -22.48
CA THR A 4 -15.83 0.44 -22.35
C THR A 4 -15.65 0.11 -20.87
N MET A 5 -15.87 -1.17 -20.53
CA MET A 5 -15.50 -1.73 -19.24
C MET A 5 -14.02 -1.48 -19.05
N MET A 6 -13.66 -0.47 -18.26
CA MET A 6 -12.27 -0.23 -17.93
C MET A 6 -11.78 -1.43 -17.11
N PRO A 7 -10.69 -2.10 -17.50
CA PRO A 7 -10.13 -3.20 -16.72
C PRO A 7 -9.58 -2.61 -15.43
N ARG A 8 -10.39 -2.63 -14.37
CA ARG A 8 -9.93 -2.39 -13.01
C ARG A 8 -8.87 -3.46 -12.74
N PRO A 9 -7.66 -3.12 -12.27
CA PRO A 9 -6.74 -4.14 -11.78
C PRO A 9 -7.52 -4.98 -10.75
N PRO A 10 -7.58 -6.31 -10.89
CA PRO A 10 -8.57 -7.10 -10.15
C PRO A 10 -8.25 -7.19 -8.66
N LEU A 11 -7.03 -6.85 -8.26
CA LEU A 11 -6.48 -7.14 -6.94
C LEU A 11 -5.46 -6.10 -6.50
N CYS A 12 -5.45 -5.80 -5.21
CA CYS A 12 -4.44 -4.96 -4.59
C CYS A 12 -3.07 -5.65 -4.60
N HIS A 13 -2.00 -4.87 -4.64
CA HIS A 13 -0.63 -5.39 -4.72
C HIS A 13 -0.23 -6.27 -3.52
N THR A 14 -0.95 -6.15 -2.41
CA THR A 14 -0.81 -6.96 -1.19
C THR A 14 -1.65 -8.23 -1.19
N SER A 15 -2.50 -8.47 -2.18
CA SER A 15 -3.45 -9.60 -2.22
C SER A 15 -2.81 -10.99 -2.18
N SER A 16 -1.53 -11.12 -2.55
CA SER A 16 -0.79 -12.37 -2.45
C SER A 16 -0.29 -12.68 -1.03
N LEU A 17 -0.42 -11.74 -0.09
CA LEU A 17 -0.16 -12.01 1.31
C LEU A 17 -1.27 -12.84 1.92
N GLN A 18 -0.88 -13.82 2.72
CA GLN A 18 -1.82 -14.57 3.54
C GLN A 18 -2.19 -13.75 4.78
N THR A 19 -3.13 -12.82 4.59
CA THR A 19 -3.69 -12.03 5.68
C THR A 19 -4.86 -12.79 6.33
N PRO A 20 -4.92 -12.87 7.67
CA PRO A 20 -6.09 -13.41 8.34
C PRO A 20 -7.30 -12.50 8.06
N ASN A 21 -8.42 -13.10 7.65
CA ASN A 21 -9.65 -12.37 7.29
C ASN A 21 -10.59 -12.16 8.48
N ASP A 22 -10.37 -12.92 9.55
CA ASP A 22 -11.19 -12.90 10.75
C ASP A 22 -10.32 -13.09 12.01
N LYS A 23 -10.96 -12.92 13.17
CA LYS A 23 -10.31 -13.01 14.46
C LYS A 23 -9.77 -14.42 14.71
N GLU A 24 -10.51 -15.44 14.30
CA GLU A 24 -10.18 -16.84 14.53
C GLU A 24 -8.90 -17.23 13.76
N GLN A 25 -8.77 -16.80 12.51
CA GLN A 25 -7.56 -16.94 11.70
C GLN A 25 -6.39 -16.19 12.31
N ALA A 26 -6.61 -14.96 12.81
CA ALA A 26 -5.55 -14.17 13.43
C ALA A 26 -5.00 -14.83 14.70
N LEU A 27 -5.88 -15.43 15.53
CA LEU A 27 -5.48 -16.14 16.76
C LEU A 27 -4.73 -17.46 16.51
N GLN A 28 -4.78 -17.99 15.29
CA GLN A 28 -4.02 -19.18 14.91
C GLN A 28 -2.56 -18.87 14.52
N LEU A 29 -2.25 -17.60 14.21
CA LEU A 29 -0.91 -17.17 13.86
C LEU A 29 -0.07 -16.92 15.11
N SER A 30 1.23 -17.18 15.02
CA SER A 30 2.15 -16.78 16.09
C SER A 30 2.28 -15.25 16.12
N GLU A 31 2.60 -14.69 17.30
CA GLU A 31 2.86 -13.26 17.43
C GLU A 31 4.00 -12.79 16.50
N SER A 32 4.98 -13.66 16.25
CA SER A 32 6.08 -13.38 15.32
C SER A 32 5.61 -13.33 13.87
N ASP A 33 4.75 -14.25 13.46
CA ASP A 33 4.21 -14.26 12.09
C ASP A 33 3.28 -13.06 11.84
N LEU A 34 2.47 -12.68 12.85
CA LEU A 34 1.67 -11.45 12.79
C LEU A 34 2.54 -10.20 12.67
N MET A 35 3.63 -10.13 13.42
CA MET A 35 4.59 -9.02 13.34
C MET A 35 5.28 -8.95 11.97
N SER A 36 5.76 -10.09 11.46
CA SER A 36 6.36 -10.23 10.12
C SER A 36 5.36 -9.81 9.02
N LEU A 37 4.10 -10.23 9.14
CA LEU A 37 3.04 -9.86 8.20
C LEU A 37 2.76 -8.35 8.22
N ALA A 38 2.62 -7.75 9.41
CA ALA A 38 2.37 -6.31 9.55
C ALA A 38 3.52 -5.48 8.93
N ARG A 39 4.77 -5.89 9.16
CA ARG A 39 5.95 -5.25 8.57
C ARG A 39 5.99 -5.42 7.05
N SER A 40 5.68 -6.61 6.55
CA SER A 40 5.61 -6.90 5.11
C SER A 40 4.55 -6.05 4.41
N LEU A 41 3.37 -5.90 5.01
CA LEU A 41 2.31 -5.03 4.50
C LEU A 41 2.77 -3.57 4.42
N LEU A 42 3.34 -3.05 5.51
CA LEU A 42 3.80 -1.66 5.56
C LEU A 42 4.91 -1.38 4.54
N GLN A 43 5.83 -2.34 4.37
CA GLN A 43 6.88 -2.23 3.37
C GLN A 43 6.35 -2.24 1.94
N ALA A 44 5.34 -3.07 1.65
CA ALA A 44 4.73 -3.14 0.31
C ALA A 44 4.14 -1.80 -0.15
N TRP A 45 3.75 -0.93 0.80
CA TRP A 45 3.19 0.39 0.53
C TRP A 45 4.22 1.49 0.29
N GLN A 46 5.53 1.25 0.46
CA GLN A 46 6.54 2.30 0.26
C GLN A 46 6.53 2.87 -1.16
N ASP A 47 6.65 2.02 -2.18
CA ASP A 47 6.66 2.46 -3.58
C ASP A 47 5.29 3.01 -4.04
N PRO A 48 4.15 2.35 -3.75
CA PRO A 48 2.84 2.89 -4.12
C PRO A 48 2.54 4.27 -3.52
N LEU A 49 2.99 4.57 -2.29
CA LEU A 49 2.80 5.89 -1.69
C LEU A 49 3.60 6.98 -2.43
N VAL A 50 4.78 6.64 -2.96
CA VAL A 50 5.55 7.55 -3.81
C VAL A 50 4.80 7.83 -5.11
N ASP A 51 4.27 6.79 -5.75
CA ASP A 51 3.50 6.93 -7.00
C ASP A 51 2.20 7.72 -6.82
N LEU A 52 1.50 7.53 -5.70
CA LEU A 52 0.36 8.34 -5.31
C LEU A 52 0.76 9.81 -5.14
N SER A 53 1.86 10.09 -4.47
CA SER A 53 2.36 11.45 -4.23
C SER A 53 2.69 12.16 -5.55
N ASN A 54 3.40 11.47 -6.45
CA ASN A 54 3.73 11.97 -7.78
C ASN A 54 2.46 12.26 -8.60
N SER A 55 1.49 11.35 -8.56
CA SER A 55 0.24 11.46 -9.32
C SER A 55 -0.71 12.51 -8.76
N ALA A 56 -0.71 12.74 -7.45
CA ALA A 56 -1.52 13.79 -6.83
C ALA A 56 -1.19 15.18 -7.34
N ASN A 57 0.07 15.42 -7.77
CA ASN A 57 0.48 16.68 -8.38
C ASN A 57 -0.20 16.97 -9.73
N SER A 58 -0.73 15.94 -10.40
CA SER A 58 -1.48 16.09 -11.67
C SER A 58 -2.96 16.46 -11.46
N LEU A 59 -3.46 16.44 -10.23
CA LEU A 59 -4.84 16.76 -9.92
C LEU A 59 -5.12 18.26 -10.04
N LEU A 60 -6.38 18.60 -10.31
CA LEU A 60 -6.83 19.99 -10.37
C LEU A 60 -7.04 20.57 -8.97
N HIS A 61 -6.88 21.89 -8.85
CA HIS A 61 -7.23 22.63 -7.63
C HIS A 61 -8.75 22.57 -7.38
N PRO A 62 -9.25 22.40 -6.15
CA PRO A 62 -8.52 22.36 -4.87
C PRO A 62 -8.02 20.98 -4.43
N SER A 63 -8.42 19.90 -5.12
CA SER A 63 -8.11 18.53 -4.74
C SER A 63 -6.62 18.24 -4.66
N GLN A 64 -5.83 18.88 -5.52
CA GLN A 64 -4.37 18.74 -5.54
C GLN A 64 -3.74 18.99 -4.17
N SER A 65 -4.00 20.15 -3.53
CA SER A 65 -3.30 20.51 -2.30
C SER A 65 -3.79 19.71 -1.10
N SER A 66 -5.08 19.39 -1.02
CA SER A 66 -5.62 18.58 0.09
C SER A 66 -5.13 17.13 0.02
N ILE A 67 -5.14 16.53 -1.17
CA ILE A 67 -4.74 15.13 -1.39
C ILE A 67 -3.23 14.98 -1.25
N SER A 68 -2.41 15.85 -1.86
CA SER A 68 -0.94 15.78 -1.72
C SER A 68 -0.50 15.94 -0.26
N ASN A 69 -1.14 16.82 0.51
CA ASN A 69 -0.84 16.96 1.93
C ASN A 69 -1.16 15.68 2.72
N LYS A 70 -2.29 15.05 2.45
CA LYS A 70 -2.68 13.80 3.13
C LYS A 70 -1.77 12.62 2.77
N ILE A 71 -1.35 12.52 1.50
CA ILE A 71 -0.39 11.49 1.08
C ILE A 71 0.96 11.70 1.76
N ARG A 72 1.44 12.94 1.88
CA ARG A 72 2.66 13.25 2.61
C ARG A 72 2.57 12.86 4.09
N GLU A 73 1.49 13.23 4.78
CA GLU A 73 1.25 12.80 6.17
C GLU A 73 1.26 11.27 6.28
N LEU A 74 0.64 10.57 5.33
CA LEU A 74 0.61 9.11 5.30
C LEU A 74 2.01 8.51 5.10
N GLN A 75 2.84 9.07 4.22
CA GLN A 75 4.24 8.65 4.04
C GLN A 75 5.06 8.82 5.33
N GLU A 76 4.94 9.97 5.99
CA GLU A 76 5.65 10.26 7.25
C GLU A 76 5.22 9.32 8.38
N HIS A 77 3.91 9.12 8.54
CA HIS A 77 3.37 8.22 9.57
C HIS A 77 3.69 6.75 9.28
N SER A 78 3.62 6.33 8.01
CA SER A 78 3.98 4.97 7.58
C SER A 78 5.45 4.67 7.89
N LYS A 79 6.34 5.64 7.63
CA LYS A 79 7.77 5.51 7.97
C LYS A 79 7.98 5.38 9.48
N SER A 80 7.40 6.29 10.26
CA SER A 80 7.49 6.27 11.72
C SER A 80 6.97 4.95 12.33
N LEU A 81 5.86 4.43 11.81
CA LEU A 81 5.33 3.12 12.21
C LEU A 81 6.31 2.00 11.87
N GLY A 82 6.91 2.03 10.67
CA GLY A 82 7.89 1.03 10.23
C GLY A 82 9.12 0.99 11.12
N ASP A 83 9.68 2.16 11.43
CA ASP A 83 10.81 2.29 12.35
C ASP A 83 10.47 1.70 13.74
N GLY A 84 9.25 1.95 14.23
CA GLY A 84 8.75 1.37 15.48
C GLY A 84 8.62 -0.16 15.45
N LEU A 85 8.05 -0.71 14.37
CA LEU A 85 7.89 -2.16 14.20
C LEU A 85 9.24 -2.88 14.01
N ASP A 86 10.23 -2.24 13.39
CA ASP A 86 11.58 -2.77 13.26
C ASP A 86 12.27 -2.91 14.62
N ILE A 87 12.10 -1.92 15.50
CA ILE A 87 12.60 -2.00 16.88
C ILE A 87 11.92 -3.13 17.66
N LEU A 88 10.59 -3.29 17.52
CA LEU A 88 9.83 -4.32 18.22
C LEU A 88 10.17 -5.72 17.73
N SER A 89 10.19 -5.94 16.41
CA SER A 89 10.54 -7.23 15.82
C SER A 89 11.94 -7.70 16.20
N GLY A 90 12.90 -6.76 16.33
CA GLY A 90 14.24 -7.06 16.84
C GLY A 90 14.30 -7.63 18.25
N LYS A 91 13.29 -7.37 19.08
CA LYS A 91 13.16 -7.94 20.43
C LYS A 91 12.42 -9.27 20.46
N MET A 92 11.68 -9.60 19.40
CA MET A 92 10.86 -10.82 19.28
C MET A 92 11.61 -11.98 18.62
N GLY A 93 12.73 -11.71 17.94
CA GLY A 93 13.60 -12.71 17.33
C GLY A 93 13.43 -12.82 15.81
N PRO A 94 14.20 -13.72 15.15
CA PRO A 94 14.35 -13.72 13.69
C PRO A 94 13.06 -13.96 12.91
N ALA A 95 12.12 -14.74 13.46
CA ALA A 95 10.83 -15.01 12.79
C ALA A 95 10.01 -13.73 12.62
N ALA A 96 9.98 -12.86 13.63
CA ALA A 96 9.30 -11.56 13.58
C ALA A 96 10.00 -10.56 12.64
N GLN A 97 11.27 -10.80 12.34
CA GLN A 97 12.06 -9.97 11.44
C GLN A 97 11.90 -10.33 9.97
N ALA A 98 11.30 -11.49 9.66
CA ALA A 98 11.04 -11.89 8.28
C ALA A 98 10.18 -10.85 7.55
N ILE A 99 10.45 -10.68 6.26
CA ILE A 99 9.72 -9.77 5.38
C ILE A 99 9.42 -10.51 4.08
N SER A 100 8.15 -10.46 3.68
CA SER A 100 7.73 -10.93 2.35
C SER A 100 8.04 -9.86 1.31
N SER A 101 8.83 -10.22 0.30
CA SER A 101 9.07 -9.34 -0.84
C SER A 101 7.84 -9.33 -1.75
N LEU A 102 7.20 -8.16 -1.85
CA LEU A 102 6.05 -7.91 -2.71
C LEU A 102 6.44 -6.80 -3.69
N PRO A 103 7.07 -7.15 -4.82
CA PRO A 103 7.49 -6.14 -5.78
C PRO A 103 6.25 -5.44 -6.32
N TYR A 104 6.15 -4.13 -6.05
CA TYR A 104 5.12 -3.31 -6.63
C TYR A 104 5.45 -3.09 -8.12
N ARG A 105 4.68 -3.71 -9.00
CA ARG A 105 4.69 -3.39 -10.44
C ARG A 105 3.74 -2.22 -10.73
N GLY A 106 3.87 -1.13 -9.98
CA GLY A 106 3.43 0.17 -10.49
C GLY A 106 4.28 0.49 -11.70
N SER A 107 3.65 0.69 -12.86
CA SER A 107 4.37 1.26 -14.00
C SER A 107 4.79 2.67 -13.59
N ASN A 108 5.93 3.16 -14.05
CA ASN A 108 6.45 4.53 -13.78
C ASN A 108 5.47 5.68 -14.14
N ASP A 109 4.27 5.35 -14.62
CA ASP A 109 3.14 6.25 -14.76
C ASP A 109 1.86 5.51 -14.33
N ILE A 110 1.07 6.09 -13.41
CA ILE A 110 -0.23 5.56 -12.93
C ILE A 110 -1.24 5.41 -14.11
N GLY A 111 -0.89 5.83 -15.31
CA GLY A 111 -1.61 5.56 -16.55
C GLY A 111 -1.04 6.44 -17.67
N GLU A 112 -1.29 6.09 -18.93
CA GLU A 112 -0.82 6.88 -20.07
C GLU A 112 -1.76 8.07 -20.37
N ASP A 113 -3.08 7.86 -20.26
CA ASP A 113 -4.10 8.89 -20.45
C ASP A 113 -4.77 9.31 -19.13
N ASN A 114 -5.48 10.45 -19.14
CA ASN A 114 -6.10 11.02 -17.96
C ASN A 114 -7.14 10.09 -17.29
N ILE A 115 -7.89 9.32 -18.07
CA ILE A 115 -8.92 8.41 -17.54
C ILE A 115 -8.24 7.22 -16.86
N SER A 116 -7.22 6.64 -17.48
CA SER A 116 -6.43 5.57 -16.88
C SER A 116 -5.72 6.03 -15.61
N LYS A 117 -5.11 7.22 -15.62
CA LYS A 117 -4.46 7.82 -14.45
C LYS A 117 -5.46 7.97 -13.29
N LEU A 118 -6.63 8.55 -13.54
CA LEU A 118 -7.65 8.72 -12.50
C LEU A 118 -8.18 7.38 -11.98
N THR A 119 -8.41 6.41 -12.86
CA THR A 119 -8.95 5.08 -12.50
C THR A 119 -7.96 4.32 -11.63
N ASN A 120 -6.69 4.29 -12.01
CA ASN A 120 -5.64 3.60 -11.26
C ASN A 120 -5.31 4.32 -9.95
N PHE A 121 -5.31 5.66 -9.94
CA PHE A 121 -5.17 6.45 -8.72
C PHE A 121 -6.28 6.12 -7.71
N HIS A 122 -7.53 6.12 -8.17
CA HIS A 122 -8.68 5.77 -7.33
C HIS A 122 -8.61 4.31 -6.86
N PHE A 123 -8.22 3.37 -7.73
CA PHE A 123 -8.06 1.97 -7.37
C PHE A 123 -7.00 1.80 -6.27
N LEU A 124 -5.85 2.45 -6.43
CA LEU A 124 -4.77 2.35 -5.46
C LEU A 124 -5.15 2.96 -4.10
N LEU A 125 -5.92 4.05 -4.08
CA LEU A 125 -6.49 4.60 -2.83
C LEU A 125 -7.49 3.67 -2.14
N SER A 126 -8.09 2.72 -2.86
CA SER A 126 -9.09 1.80 -2.31
C SER A 126 -8.52 0.50 -1.72
N CYS A 127 -7.19 0.31 -1.75
CA CYS A 127 -6.53 -0.97 -1.49
C CYS A 127 -6.21 -1.33 -0.03
#